data_AF-A0A4R1S213-F1
#
_entry.id   AF-A0A4R1S213-F1
#
_cell.length_a   1.000
_cell.length_b   1.000
_cell.length_c   1.000
_cell.angle_alpha   90.00
_cell.angle_beta   90.00
_cell.angle_gamma   90.00
#
_symmetry.space_group_name_H-M   'P 1'
#
loop_
_entity.id
_entity.type
_entity.pdbx_description
1 polymer ?
#
loop_
_entity_poly.entity_id
_entity_poly.type
_entity_poly.pdbx_seq_one_letter_code
_entity_poly.pdbx_strand_id
1 'polypeptide(L)' 'MKNNEAGITIGELKKQLSFYDDDDELFMGGLTFYRLKRRGEKVVQLEFNEQIYRNSTGELIIEEFKNE' A
#
# COMPACT_ATOMS: atom_id res chain seq x y z
N MET A 1 -1.35 -24.10 0.14
CA MET A 1 -0.40 -23.15 -0.47
C MET A 1 -0.11 -22.08 0.57
N LYS A 2 1.15 -21.78 0.89
CA LYS A 2 1.46 -20.70 1.84
C LYS A 2 1.08 -19.38 1.18
N ASN A 3 0.12 -18.66 1.75
CA ASN A 3 -0.10 -17.26 1.39
C ASN A 3 1.14 -16.48 1.83
N ASN A 4 2.04 -16.18 0.90
CA ASN A 4 3.08 -15.20 1.11
C ASN A 4 2.41 -13.81 1.12
N GLU A 5 1.76 -13.45 2.23
CA GLU A 5 1.28 -12.08 2.43
C GLU A 5 2.50 -11.18 2.67
N ALA A 6 2.92 -10.48 1.63
CA ALA A 6 3.97 -9.46 1.68
C ALA A 6 3.45 -8.22 2.43
N GLY A 7 3.23 -8.34 3.74
CA GLY A 7 2.75 -7.27 4.60
C GLY A 7 3.53 -7.20 5.92
N ILE A 8 3.57 -6.01 6.50
CA ILE A 8 4.06 -5.76 7.87
C ILE A 8 2.90 -5.30 8.75
N THR A 9 3.00 -5.52 10.04
CA THR A 9 2.05 -4.98 11.02
C THR A 9 2.21 -3.46 11.15
N ILE A 10 1.17 -2.79 11.65
CA ILE A 10 1.26 -1.34 11.97
C ILE A 10 2.37 -1.05 13.00
N GLY A 11 2.64 -1.98 13.93
CA GLY A 11 3.72 -1.82 14.91
C GLY A 11 5.10 -1.84 14.26
N GLU A 12 5.33 -2.75 13.31
CA GLU A 12 6.59 -2.82 12.55
C GLU A 12 6.80 -1.59 11.68
N LEU A 13 5.74 -1.09 11.01
CA LEU A 13 5.83 0.15 10.24
C LEU A 13 6.22 1.33 11.13
N LYS A 14 5.55 1.50 12.29
CA LYS A 14 5.89 2.56 13.25
C LYS A 14 7.34 2.49 13.71
N LYS A 15 7.87 1.29 13.96
CA LYS A 15 9.26 1.09 14.35
C LYS A 15 10.24 1.48 13.23
N GLN A 16 9.88 1.29 11.96
CA GLN A 16 10.71 1.76 10.85
C GLN A 16 10.63 3.28 10.70
N LEU A 17 9.43 3.86 10.86
CA LEU A 17 9.23 5.31 10.76
C LEU A 17 9.89 6.09 11.91
N SER A 18 10.08 5.49 13.09
CA SER A 18 10.71 6.17 14.24
C SER A 18 12.18 6.55 14.05
N PHE A 19 12.79 6.23 12.91
CA PHE A 19 14.16 6.63 12.56
C PHE A 19 14.23 7.91 11.72
N TYR A 20 13.09 8.46 11.31
CA TYR A 20 12.97 9.60 10.41
C TYR A 20 12.24 10.76 11.11
N ASP A 21 12.41 11.98 10.62
CA ASP A 21 11.77 13.17 11.16
C ASP A 21 10.31 13.26 10.68
N ASP A 22 9.43 13.91 11.46
CA ASP A 22 7.99 13.99 11.16
C ASP A 22 7.68 14.80 9.88
N ASP A 23 8.62 15.63 9.40
CA ASP A 23 8.53 16.42 8.18
C ASP A 23 9.24 15.79 6.97
N ASP A 24 9.83 14.60 7.12
CA ASP A 24 10.38 13.85 6.01
C ASP A 24 9.27 13.39 5.03
N GLU A 25 9.51 13.58 3.73
CA GLU A 25 8.59 13.10 2.70
C GLU A 25 8.74 11.57 2.50
N LEU A 26 7.66 10.83 2.74
CA LEU A 26 7.61 9.39 2.49
C LEU A 26 7.25 9.08 1.02
N PHE A 27 8.27 8.85 0.20
CA PHE A 27 8.08 8.46 -1.21
C PHE A 27 7.62 7.01 -1.37
N MET A 28 6.54 6.78 -2.14
CA MET A 28 5.89 5.46 -2.28
C MET A 28 6.13 4.81 -3.65
N GLY A 29 7.28 5.06 -4.28
CA GLY A 29 7.71 4.31 -5.47
C GLY A 29 6.87 4.55 -6.73
N GLY A 30 6.32 5.76 -6.89
CA GLY A 30 5.45 6.13 -8.01
C GLY A 30 3.97 5.87 -7.78
N LEU A 31 3.57 5.47 -6.58
CA LEU A 31 2.17 5.39 -6.17
C LEU A 31 1.78 6.59 -5.31
N THR A 32 0.53 7.00 -5.43
CA THR A 32 -0.02 8.14 -4.70
C THR A 32 -0.83 7.64 -3.51
N PHE A 33 -0.44 8.03 -2.30
CA PHE A 33 -1.20 7.71 -1.09
C PHE A 33 -2.65 8.16 -1.24
N TYR A 34 -3.60 7.24 -1.01
CA TYR A 34 -5.01 7.58 -0.93
C TYR A 34 -5.51 7.58 0.51
N ARG A 35 -5.47 6.41 1.18
CA ARG A 35 -5.93 6.28 2.57
C ARG A 35 -5.45 5.00 3.25
N LEU A 36 -5.51 5.01 4.58
CA LEU A 36 -5.51 3.80 5.40
C LEU A 36 -6.95 3.39 5.71
N LYS A 37 -7.30 2.11 5.56
CA LYS A 37 -8.66 1.61 5.83
C LYS A 37 -8.65 0.27 6.55
N ARG A 38 -9.39 0.18 7.65
CA ARG A 38 -9.58 -1.09 8.39
C ARG A 38 -10.38 -2.09 7.53
N ARG A 39 -9.90 -3.33 7.46
CA ARG A 39 -10.55 -4.48 6.81
C ARG A 39 -10.64 -5.62 7.81
N GLY A 40 -11.85 -5.94 8.26
CA GLY A 40 -12.03 -6.92 9.34
C GLY A 40 -11.37 -6.50 10.66
N GLU A 41 -11.10 -7.46 11.53
CA GLU A 41 -10.67 -7.15 12.91
C GLU A 41 -9.21 -6.72 13.02
N LYS A 42 -8.31 -7.32 12.22
CA LYS A 42 -6.85 -7.19 12.40
C LYS A 42 -6.07 -6.74 11.17
N VAL A 43 -6.74 -6.35 10.08
CA VAL A 43 -6.07 -5.89 8.86
C VAL A 43 -6.32 -4.40 8.64
N VAL A 44 -5.26 -3.65 8.35
CA VAL A 44 -5.33 -2.28 7.84
C VAL A 44 -4.75 -2.31 6.44
N GLN A 45 -5.54 -1.84 5.49
CA GLN A 45 -5.14 -1.71 4.09
C GLN A 45 -4.59 -0.30 3.85
N LEU A 46 -3.41 -0.22 3.26
CA LEU A 46 -2.91 0.99 2.61
C LEU A 46 -3.40 0.99 1.17
N GLU A 47 -4.26 1.94 0.83
CA GLU A 47 -4.82 2.13 -0.51
C GLU A 47 -4.08 3.26 -1.22
N PHE A 48 -3.85 3.08 -2.52
CA PHE A 48 -3.27 4.07 -3.44
C PHE A 48 -4.34 4.52 -4.44
N ASN A 49 -4.10 5.65 -5.11
CA ASN A 49 -4.96 6.09 -6.21
C ASN A 49 -4.80 5.18 -7.44
N GLU A 50 -3.66 4.50 -7.57
CA GLU A 50 -3.39 3.56 -8.65
C GLU A 50 -3.80 2.13 -8.27
N GLN A 51 -4.36 1.39 -9.22
CA GLN A 51 -4.54 -0.06 -9.16
C GLN A 51 -3.41 -0.75 -9.91
N ILE A 52 -2.77 -1.69 -9.23
CA ILE A 52 -1.79 -2.61 -9.83
C ILE A 52 -2.39 -4.00 -9.83
N TYR A 53 -2.51 -4.61 -11.01
CA TYR A 53 -3.04 -5.96 -11.13
C TYR A 53 -2.44 -6.69 -12.34
N ARG A 54 -2.58 -8.02 -12.37
CA ARG A 54 -2.26 -8.81 -13.57
C ARG A 54 -3.53 -9.08 -14.34
N ASN A 55 -3.52 -8.79 -15.64
CA ASN A 55 -4.66 -9.09 -16.52
C ASN A 55 -4.74 -10.60 -16.85
N SER A 56 -5.70 -10.99 -17.68
CA SER A 56 -5.92 -12.40 -18.07
C SER A 56 -4.78 -13.01 -18.89
N THR A 57 -3.94 -12.20 -19.53
CA THR A 57 -2.75 -12.64 -20.26
C THR A 57 -1.50 -12.70 -19.38
N GLY A 58 -1.61 -12.27 -18.11
CA GLY A 58 -0.53 -12.27 -17.12
C GLY A 58 0.34 -11.00 -17.11
N GLU A 59 0.01 -10.01 -17.95
CA GLU A 59 0.71 -8.73 -18.02
C GLU A 59 0.38 -7.88 -16.80
N LEU A 60 1.39 -7.14 -16.31
CA LEU A 60 1.23 -6.22 -15.19
C LEU A 60 0.63 -4.91 -15.71
N ILE A 61 -0.55 -4.56 -15.23
CA ILE A 61 -1.28 -3.34 -15.57
C ILE A 61 -1.26 -2.39 -14.37
N ILE A 62 -1.08 -1.09 -14.67
CA ILE A 62 -1.19 0.01 -13.71
C ILE A 62 -2.24 0.97 -14.25
N GLU A 63 -3.29 1.21 -13.48
CA GLU A 63 -4.39 2.12 -13.82
C GLU A 63 -4.57 3.17 -12.73
N GLU A 64 -4.74 4.43 -13.10
CA GLU A 64 -5.03 5.52 -12.17
C GLU A 64 -6.55 5.66 -11.98
N PHE A 65 -7.03 5.65 -10.73
CA PHE A 65 -8.41 6.06 -10.47
C PHE A 65 -8.54 7.57 -10.65
N LYS A 66 -9.16 7.98 -11.76
CA LYS A 66 -9.73 9.32 -11.88
C LYS A 66 -11.10 9.32 -11.19
N ASN A 67 -11.17 9.91 -9.99
CA ASN A 67 -12.47 10.32 -9.48
C ASN A 67 -12.91 11.53 -10.32
N GLU A 68 -13.97 11.36 -11.11
CA GLU A 68 -14.73 12.49 -11.68
C GLU A 68 -15.40 13.30 -10.56
#